data_AF-A0A3B0JRT0-F1
#
_entry.id   AF-A0A3B0JRT0-F1
#
_cell.length_a   1.000
_cell.length_b   1.000
_cell.length_c   1.000
_cell.angle_alpha   90.00
_cell.angle_beta   90.00
_cell.angle_gamma   90.00
#
_symmetry.space_group_name_H-M   'P 1'
#
loop_
_entity.id
_entity.type
_entity.pdbx_description
1 polymer ?
#
loop_
_entity_poly.entity_id
_entity_poly.type
_entity_poly.pdbx_seq_one_letter_code
_entity_poly.pdbx_strand_id
1 'polypeptide(L)'
;MMDTLDYITLSNPVSKAVISSGSAIFRAIGLRPKQLVPKETQTMRPVMNQFPTGSLHGLAGSHYHFVRLAGLGGASAIFMGAYCKYVLRDIKDPKEQQDSQAFADVANRIHFLHSFAMMAMPLVHYPLLTGSLMTTGTLLFSGCMYYRALTGEKRFQAYATVGGFCLMAAWLTLIM
;
A
#
# COMPACT_ATOMS: atom_id res chain seq x y z
N MET A 1 42.57 -32.90 15.01
CA MET A 1 42.20 -33.60 13.75
C MET A 1 41.07 -34.61 13.96
N MET A 2 40.73 -35.01 15.20
CA MET A 2 39.59 -35.88 15.50
C MET A 2 38.24 -35.13 15.51
N ASP A 3 38.22 -33.85 15.88
CA ASP A 3 36.97 -33.08 16.03
C ASP A 3 36.31 -32.69 14.71
N THR A 4 37.10 -32.56 13.63
CA THR A 4 36.58 -32.21 12.30
C THR A 4 35.91 -33.41 11.62
N LEU A 5 36.37 -34.63 11.89
CA LEU A 5 35.76 -35.86 11.41
C LEU A 5 34.43 -36.14 12.11
N ASP A 6 34.33 -35.82 13.40
CA ASP A 6 33.09 -35.93 14.17
C ASP A 6 32.02 -34.94 13.67
N TYR A 7 32.43 -33.72 13.33
CA TYR A 7 31.51 -32.70 12.80
C TYR A 7 30.99 -33.00 11.38
N ILE A 8 31.82 -33.60 10.52
CA ILE A 8 31.45 -33.96 9.14
C ILE A 8 30.55 -35.20 9.13
N THR A 9 30.69 -36.12 10.09
CA THR A 9 29.86 -37.32 10.16
C THR A 9 28.48 -37.06 10.78
N LEU A 10 28.34 -36.08 11.69
CA LEU A 10 27.07 -35.76 12.38
C LEU A 10 26.12 -34.82 11.60
N SER A 11 26.60 -34.14 10.56
CA SER A 11 25.82 -33.16 9.78
C SER A 11 25.08 -33.73 8.57
N ASN A 12 25.33 -34.99 8.20
CA ASN A 12 24.68 -35.65 7.06
C ASN A 12 23.42 -36.43 7.49
N PRO A 13 22.23 -36.19 6.89
CA PRO A 13 21.01 -36.96 7.18
C PRO A 13 21.16 -38.47 6.91
N VAL A 14 22.07 -38.87 6.01
CA VAL A 14 22.37 -40.27 5.72
C VAL A 14 23.09 -40.96 6.89
N SER A 15 24.01 -40.27 7.58
CA SER A 15 24.67 -40.82 8.78
C SER A 15 23.68 -41.04 9.92
N LYS A 16 22.72 -40.14 10.11
CA LYS A 16 21.67 -40.29 11.13
C LYS A 16 20.79 -41.52 10.86
N ALA A 17 20.51 -41.81 9.59
CA ALA A 17 19.76 -43.01 9.19
C ALA A 17 20.58 -44.31 9.35
N VAL A 18 21.90 -44.27 9.09
CA VAL A 18 22.78 -45.44 9.30
C VAL A 18 22.98 -45.74 10.79
N ILE A 19 23.12 -44.70 11.63
CA ILE A 19 23.24 -44.86 13.09
C ILE A 19 21.91 -45.33 13.71
N SER A 20 20.76 -44.87 13.22
CA SER A 20 19.46 -45.39 13.65
C SER A 20 19.24 -46.84 13.20
N SER A 21 19.74 -47.22 12.01
CA SER A 21 19.69 -48.60 11.49
C SER A 21 20.61 -49.55 12.26
N GLY A 22 21.81 -49.10 12.68
CA GLY A 22 22.74 -49.90 13.48
C GLY A 22 22.25 -50.15 14.91
N SER A 23 21.62 -49.15 15.54
CA SER A 23 21.08 -49.29 16.91
C SER A 23 19.87 -50.23 17.01
N ALA A 24 19.14 -50.44 15.91
CA ALA A 24 18.08 -51.45 15.81
C ALA A 24 18.64 -52.88 15.77
N ILE A 25 19.77 -53.10 15.10
CA ILE A 25 20.46 -54.41 15.04
C ILE A 25 21.09 -54.75 16.40
N PHE A 26 21.66 -53.77 17.11
CA PHE A 26 22.16 -53.97 18.48
C PHE A 26 21.06 -54.33 19.48
N ARG A 27 19.83 -53.83 19.28
CA ARG A 27 18.64 -54.21 20.05
C ARG A 27 18.20 -55.66 19.79
N ALA A 28 18.36 -56.16 18.57
CA ALA A 28 18.04 -57.55 18.22
C ALA A 28 19.05 -58.57 18.81
N ILE A 29 20.26 -58.11 19.17
CA ILE A 29 21.33 -58.92 19.78
C ILE A 29 21.30 -58.87 21.33
N GLY A 30 20.30 -58.19 21.93
CA GLY A 30 20.03 -58.28 23.37
C GLY A 30 20.95 -57.45 24.28
N LEU A 31 21.82 -56.62 23.72
CA LEU A 31 22.67 -55.70 24.49
C LEU A 31 21.88 -54.39 24.74
N ARG A 32 21.65 -54.06 26.02
CA ARG A 32 21.03 -52.79 26.44
C ARG A 32 22.11 -51.73 26.70
N PRO A 33 22.41 -50.81 25.75
CA PRO A 33 23.18 -49.63 26.11
C PRO A 33 22.35 -48.75 27.03
N LYS A 34 23.00 -48.26 28.09
CA LYS A 34 22.46 -47.33 29.08
C LYS A 34 21.91 -46.11 28.34
N GLN A 35 20.60 -45.90 28.46
CA GLN A 35 19.87 -44.78 27.87
C GLN A 35 20.49 -43.48 28.36
N LEU A 36 21.36 -42.87 27.56
CA LEU A 36 21.76 -41.49 27.72
C LEU A 36 20.51 -40.68 27.41
N VAL A 37 19.84 -40.24 28.47
CA VAL A 37 18.77 -39.23 28.42
C VAL A 37 19.24 -38.15 27.45
N PRO A 38 18.55 -37.91 26.33
CA PRO A 38 18.83 -36.74 25.52
C PRO A 38 18.58 -35.55 26.43
N LYS A 39 19.65 -34.95 26.96
CA LYS A 39 19.62 -33.62 27.54
C LYS A 39 18.96 -32.78 26.47
N GLU A 40 17.74 -32.35 26.76
CA GLU A 40 16.83 -31.55 25.96
C GLU A 40 17.66 -30.65 25.03
N THR A 41 18.01 -31.20 23.87
CA THR A 41 18.79 -30.49 22.89
C THR A 41 17.73 -29.62 22.30
N GLN A 42 17.66 -28.40 22.83
CA GLN A 42 16.91 -27.28 22.29
C GLN A 42 16.76 -27.55 20.81
N THR A 43 15.58 -28.02 20.42
CA THR A 43 15.24 -28.15 19.01
C THR A 43 15.54 -26.78 18.48
N MET A 44 16.63 -26.64 17.72
CA MET A 44 16.90 -25.44 16.96
C MET A 44 15.67 -25.32 16.09
N ARG A 45 14.69 -24.54 16.58
CA ARG A 45 13.57 -24.08 15.79
C ARG A 45 14.28 -23.52 14.56
N PRO A 46 13.92 -23.95 13.34
CA PRO A 46 14.45 -23.27 12.17
C PRO A 46 14.25 -21.79 12.47
N VAL A 47 15.33 -21.01 12.44
CA VAL A 47 15.25 -19.56 12.48
C VAL A 47 14.51 -19.24 11.20
N MET A 48 13.18 -19.32 11.29
CA MET A 48 12.27 -18.82 10.30
C MET A 48 12.54 -17.34 10.43
N ASN A 49 13.44 -16.84 9.58
CA ASN A 49 13.54 -15.43 9.32
C ASN A 49 12.09 -15.00 9.12
N GLN A 50 11.56 -14.34 10.14
CA GLN A 50 10.27 -13.68 10.06
C GLN A 50 10.50 -12.59 9.02
N PHE A 51 10.36 -12.94 7.74
CA PHE A 51 9.91 -11.96 6.78
C PHE A 51 8.70 -11.35 7.46
N PRO A 52 8.68 -10.02 7.68
CA PRO A 52 7.52 -9.40 8.29
C PRO A 52 6.38 -9.69 7.32
N THR A 53 5.59 -10.72 7.59
CA THR A 53 4.28 -10.96 7.01
C THR A 53 3.32 -9.96 7.65
N GLY A 54 3.74 -8.69 7.72
CA GLY A 54 2.83 -7.59 7.88
C GLY A 54 2.02 -7.60 6.60
N SER A 55 0.83 -8.20 6.66
CA SER A 55 -0.19 -8.01 5.62
C SER A 55 -0.21 -6.53 5.27
N LEU A 56 -0.30 -6.17 3.99
CA LEU A 56 -0.49 -4.77 3.58
C LEU A 56 -1.67 -4.14 4.33
N HIS A 57 -2.64 -4.96 4.72
CA HIS A 57 -3.77 -4.61 5.58
C HIS A 57 -3.36 -4.27 7.02
N GLY A 58 -2.34 -4.93 7.57
CA GLY A 58 -1.73 -4.62 8.86
C GLY A 58 -0.91 -3.32 8.85
N LEU A 59 -0.24 -3.01 7.74
CA LEU A 59 0.44 -1.71 7.53
C LEU A 59 -0.58 -0.57 7.33
N ALA A 60 -1.70 -0.86 6.67
CA ALA A 60 -2.81 0.08 6.48
C ALA A 60 -3.70 0.26 7.74
N GLY A 61 -3.49 -0.55 8.78
CA GLY A 61 -4.45 -0.76 9.88
C GLY A 61 -4.81 0.47 10.72
N SER A 62 -3.99 1.53 10.69
CA SER A 62 -4.28 2.80 11.39
C SER A 62 -5.02 3.83 10.51
N HIS A 63 -4.83 3.78 9.18
CA HIS A 63 -5.27 4.85 8.26
C HIS A 63 -6.12 4.35 7.09
N TYR A 64 -6.77 3.20 7.25
CA TYR A 64 -7.63 2.59 6.23
C TYR A 64 -8.78 3.48 5.75
N HIS A 65 -9.25 4.42 6.59
CA HIS A 65 -10.26 5.41 6.21
C HIS A 65 -9.82 6.28 5.01
N PHE A 66 -8.53 6.63 4.91
CA PHE A 66 -8.00 7.41 3.79
C PHE A 66 -8.02 6.62 2.49
N VAL A 67 -7.76 5.31 2.54
CA VAL A 67 -7.84 4.42 1.38
C VAL A 67 -9.29 4.29 0.88
N ARG A 68 -10.27 4.27 1.79
CA ARG A 68 -11.69 4.31 1.42
C ARG A 68 -12.08 5.64 0.77
N LEU A 69 -11.61 6.76 1.33
CA LEU A 69 -11.81 8.09 0.73
C LEU A 69 -11.16 8.20 -0.65
N ALA A 70 -9.97 7.61 -0.82
CA ALA A 70 -9.29 7.53 -2.12
C ALA A 70 -10.12 6.75 -3.15
N GLY A 71 -10.71 5.62 -2.75
CA GLY A 71 -11.62 4.85 -3.61
C GLY A 71 -12.86 5.64 -4.00
N LEU A 72 -13.47 6.37 -3.05
CA LEU A 72 -14.61 7.25 -3.32
C LEU A 72 -14.23 8.41 -4.25
N GLY A 73 -13.07 9.03 -4.01
CA GLY A 73 -12.50 10.08 -4.86
C GLY A 73 -12.29 9.60 -6.28
N GLY A 74 -11.65 8.43 -6.46
CA GLY A 74 -11.46 7.83 -7.77
C GLY A 74 -12.77 7.52 -8.49
N ALA A 75 -13.75 6.92 -7.80
CA ALA A 75 -15.07 6.63 -8.38
C ALA A 75 -15.81 7.91 -8.81
N SER A 76 -15.79 8.95 -7.97
CA SER A 76 -16.40 10.24 -8.27
C SER A 76 -15.69 10.98 -9.42
N ALA A 77 -14.37 10.84 -9.54
CA ALA A 77 -13.60 11.38 -10.66
C ALA A 77 -13.98 10.70 -11.99
N ILE A 78 -14.11 9.36 -12.01
CA ILE A 78 -14.60 8.62 -13.18
C ILE A 78 -15.98 9.14 -13.59
N PHE A 79 -16.91 9.21 -12.62
CA PHE A 79 -18.28 9.66 -12.85
C PHE A 79 -18.31 11.08 -13.41
N MET A 80 -17.61 12.02 -12.77
CA MET A 80 -17.60 13.41 -13.19
C MET A 80 -16.92 13.60 -14.55
N GLY A 81 -15.84 12.88 -14.83
CA GLY A 81 -15.19 12.90 -16.14
C GLY A 81 -16.11 12.43 -17.26
N ALA A 82 -16.88 11.36 -17.03
CA ALA A 82 -17.89 10.90 -17.99
C ALA A 82 -19.04 11.90 -18.14
N TYR A 83 -19.53 12.45 -17.03
CA TYR A 83 -20.60 13.45 -17.00
C TYR A 83 -20.23 14.72 -17.76
N CYS A 84 -19.06 15.30 -17.50
CA CYS A 84 -18.59 16.49 -18.21
C CYS A 84 -18.47 16.23 -19.72
N LYS A 85 -17.94 15.09 -20.14
CA LYS A 85 -17.86 14.76 -21.58
C LYS A 85 -19.23 14.68 -22.24
N TYR A 86 -20.22 14.14 -21.53
CA TYR A 86 -21.59 14.05 -22.04
C TYR A 86 -22.25 15.44 -22.14
N VAL A 87 -22.24 16.22 -21.05
CA VAL A 87 -22.91 17.53 -20.99
C VAL A 87 -22.25 18.55 -21.90
N LEU A 88 -20.92 18.60 -21.95
CA LEU A 88 -20.19 19.57 -22.77
C LEU A 88 -20.27 19.25 -24.26
N ARG A 89 -20.77 18.07 -24.66
CA ARG A 89 -20.95 17.71 -26.07
C ARG A 89 -22.04 18.56 -26.74
N ASP A 90 -23.04 18.97 -25.99
CA ASP A 90 -24.23 19.66 -26.51
C ASP A 90 -24.07 21.20 -26.61
N ILE A 91 -22.89 21.73 -26.25
CA ILE A 91 -22.54 23.15 -26.40
C ILE A 91 -22.39 23.48 -27.89
N LYS A 92 -23.13 24.48 -28.36
CA LYS A 92 -23.20 24.85 -29.80
C LYS A 92 -22.01 25.67 -30.29
N ASP A 93 -21.41 26.49 -29.42
CA ASP A 93 -20.22 27.25 -29.77
C ASP A 93 -18.96 26.36 -29.60
N PRO A 94 -18.23 26.06 -30.69
CA PRO A 94 -17.04 25.22 -30.62
C PRO A 94 -15.92 25.83 -29.75
N LYS A 95 -15.83 27.15 -29.63
CA LYS A 95 -14.80 27.79 -28.78
C LYS A 95 -15.13 27.64 -27.30
N GLU A 96 -16.38 27.89 -26.93
CA GLU A 96 -16.86 27.72 -25.56
C GLU A 96 -16.79 26.24 -25.13
N GLN A 97 -17.15 25.33 -26.05
CA GLN A 97 -17.01 23.90 -25.84
C GLN A 97 -15.57 23.49 -25.53
N GLN A 98 -14.60 23.98 -26.30
CA GLN A 98 -13.18 23.67 -26.10
C GLN A 98 -12.65 24.20 -24.77
N ASP A 99 -13.01 25.44 -24.39
CA ASP A 99 -12.58 26.05 -23.12
C ASP A 99 -13.16 25.30 -21.91
N SER A 100 -14.47 25.00 -21.93
CA SER A 100 -15.13 24.21 -20.90
C SER A 100 -14.55 22.81 -20.79
N GLN A 101 -14.25 22.15 -21.91
CA GLN A 101 -13.60 20.83 -21.91
C GLN A 101 -12.19 20.89 -21.32
N ALA A 102 -11.41 21.92 -21.64
CA ALA A 102 -10.07 22.09 -21.07
C ALA A 102 -10.13 22.21 -19.54
N PHE A 103 -11.10 22.95 -18.99
CA PHE A 103 -11.27 23.06 -17.55
C PHE A 103 -11.76 21.76 -16.90
N ALA A 104 -12.70 21.05 -17.52
CA ALA A 104 -13.15 19.74 -17.04
C ALA A 104 -12.00 18.73 -17.02
N ASP A 105 -11.16 18.71 -18.05
CA ASP A 105 -10.02 17.80 -18.14
C ASP A 105 -8.96 18.09 -17.07
N VAL A 106 -8.65 19.37 -16.83
CA VAL A 106 -7.74 19.75 -15.74
C VAL A 106 -8.32 19.38 -14.37
N ALA A 107 -9.61 19.68 -14.14
CA ALA A 107 -10.29 19.31 -12.90
C ALA A 107 -10.22 17.81 -12.63
N ASN A 108 -10.48 17.01 -13.67
CA ASN A 108 -10.50 15.56 -13.60
C ASN A 108 -9.11 14.97 -13.35
N ARG A 109 -8.08 15.47 -14.05
CA ARG A 109 -6.70 15.02 -13.84
C ARG A 109 -6.24 15.27 -12.41
N ILE A 110 -6.52 16.46 -11.88
CA ILE A 110 -6.16 16.82 -10.49
C ILE A 110 -6.96 16.00 -9.48
N HIS A 111 -8.25 15.73 -9.74
CA HIS A 111 -9.09 14.90 -8.87
C HIS A 111 -8.57 13.46 -8.79
N PHE A 112 -8.25 12.86 -9.94
CA PHE A 112 -7.68 11.51 -10.01
C PHE A 112 -6.30 11.42 -9.35
N LEU A 113 -5.40 12.36 -9.66
CA LEU A 113 -4.03 12.31 -9.15
C LEU A 113 -4.01 12.34 -7.63
N HIS A 114 -4.82 13.19 -7.01
CA HIS A 114 -4.89 13.28 -5.56
C HIS A 114 -5.68 12.14 -4.93
N SER A 115 -6.62 11.52 -5.66
CA SER A 115 -7.22 10.26 -5.22
C SER A 115 -6.17 9.14 -5.15
N PHE A 116 -5.27 9.03 -6.13
CA PHE A 116 -4.15 8.08 -6.05
C PHE A 116 -3.17 8.44 -4.93
N ALA A 117 -2.83 9.72 -4.76
CA ALA A 117 -1.99 10.16 -3.65
C ALA A 117 -2.60 9.77 -2.29
N MET A 118 -3.93 9.84 -2.16
CA MET A 118 -4.65 9.43 -0.96
C MET A 118 -4.55 7.92 -0.67
N MET A 119 -4.37 7.07 -1.70
CA MET A 119 -4.12 5.64 -1.49
C MET A 119 -2.77 5.37 -0.81
N ALA A 120 -1.79 6.27 -1.00
CA ALA A 120 -0.46 6.18 -0.40
C ALA A 120 -0.41 6.74 1.03
N MET A 121 -1.51 7.29 1.57
CA MET A 121 -1.55 7.88 2.92
C MET A 121 -1.07 6.98 4.06
N PRO A 122 -1.27 5.64 4.04
CA PRO A 122 -0.72 4.78 5.10
C PRO A 122 0.81 4.81 5.23
N LEU A 123 1.52 5.33 4.23
CA LEU A 123 2.98 5.45 4.23
C LEU A 123 3.49 6.78 4.80
N VAL A 124 2.59 7.74 5.07
CA VAL A 124 2.92 9.11 5.47
C VAL A 124 3.09 9.20 7.00
N HIS A 125 4.01 10.05 7.46
CA HIS A 125 4.26 10.27 8.89
C HIS A 125 3.10 10.99 9.60
N TYR A 126 2.50 11.99 8.95
CA TYR A 126 1.34 12.77 9.44
C TYR A 126 0.09 12.64 8.54
N PRO A 127 -0.53 11.45 8.44
CA PRO A 127 -1.59 11.16 7.47
C PRO A 127 -2.89 11.96 7.70
N LEU A 128 -3.20 12.34 8.95
CA LEU A 128 -4.38 13.18 9.24
C LEU A 128 -4.24 14.59 8.68
N LEU A 129 -3.07 15.20 8.84
CA LEU A 129 -2.79 16.55 8.35
C LEU A 129 -2.71 16.55 6.83
N THR A 130 -1.86 15.69 6.26
CA THR A 130 -1.70 15.57 4.81
C THR A 130 -3.02 15.19 4.14
N GLY A 131 -3.72 14.18 4.66
CA GLY A 131 -4.96 13.68 4.05
C GLY A 131 -6.11 14.69 4.12
N SER A 132 -6.22 15.47 5.21
CA SER A 132 -7.25 16.52 5.32
C SER A 132 -7.00 17.68 4.37
N LEU A 133 -5.75 18.16 4.25
CA LEU A 133 -5.37 19.17 3.26
C LEU A 133 -5.57 18.63 1.82
N MET A 134 -5.17 17.39 1.58
CA MET A 134 -5.30 16.76 0.25
C MET A 134 -6.76 16.64 -0.17
N THR A 135 -7.63 16.17 0.73
CA THR A 135 -9.07 16.01 0.46
C THR A 135 -9.73 17.37 0.26
N THR A 136 -9.50 18.32 1.17
CA THR A 136 -10.11 19.66 1.11
C THR A 136 -9.64 20.43 -0.12
N GLY A 137 -8.33 20.39 -0.40
CA GLY A 137 -7.73 21.02 -1.58
C GLY A 137 -8.25 20.42 -2.89
N THR A 138 -8.42 19.10 -2.95
CA THR A 138 -8.97 18.42 -4.13
C THR A 138 -10.42 18.82 -4.37
N LEU A 139 -11.26 18.78 -3.33
CA LEU A 139 -12.68 19.14 -3.44
C LEU A 139 -12.85 20.62 -3.84
N LEU A 140 -12.09 21.53 -3.23
CA LEU A 140 -12.14 22.95 -3.57
C LEU A 140 -11.63 23.20 -4.99
N PHE A 141 -10.46 22.70 -5.34
CA PHE A 141 -9.86 22.94 -6.66
C PHE A 141 -10.68 22.28 -7.77
N SER A 142 -10.84 20.95 -7.73
CA SER A 142 -11.54 20.22 -8.78
C SER A 142 -13.03 20.55 -8.80
N GLY A 143 -13.68 20.71 -7.64
CA GLY A 143 -15.10 21.10 -7.58
C GLY A 143 -15.37 22.46 -8.21
N CYS A 144 -14.56 23.49 -7.88
CA CYS A 144 -14.71 24.82 -8.50
C CYS A 144 -14.42 24.80 -10.01
N MET A 145 -13.45 23.98 -10.44
CA MET A 145 -13.13 23.83 -11.86
C MET A 145 -14.21 23.09 -12.64
N TYR A 146 -14.83 22.05 -12.07
CA TYR A 146 -15.99 21.39 -12.67
C TYR A 146 -17.19 22.34 -12.74
N TYR A 147 -17.43 23.14 -11.70
CA TYR A 147 -18.47 24.16 -11.73
C TYR A 147 -18.24 25.15 -12.88
N ARG A 148 -17.01 25.66 -13.04
CA ARG A 148 -16.68 26.56 -14.15
C ARG A 148 -16.85 25.87 -15.51
N ALA A 149 -16.48 24.60 -15.63
CA ALA A 149 -16.63 23.86 -16.88
C ALA A 149 -18.10 23.62 -17.28
N LEU A 150 -19.00 23.48 -16.30
CA LEU A 150 -20.43 23.23 -16.54
C LEU A 150 -21.24 24.52 -16.71
N THR A 151 -20.95 25.55 -15.91
CA THR A 151 -21.73 26.79 -15.88
C THR A 151 -21.10 27.92 -16.70
N GLY A 152 -19.80 27.85 -17.03
CA GLY A 152 -19.05 28.93 -17.70
C GLY A 152 -18.75 30.14 -16.80
N GLU A 153 -19.32 30.19 -15.59
CA GLU A 153 -19.14 31.31 -14.66
C GLU A 153 -17.80 31.27 -13.92
N LYS A 154 -17.16 32.46 -13.81
CA LYS A 154 -15.85 32.64 -13.15
C LYS A 154 -15.94 32.94 -11.64
N ARG A 155 -17.14 32.93 -11.07
CA ARG A 155 -17.40 33.41 -9.69
C ARG A 155 -16.61 32.64 -8.62
N PHE A 156 -16.38 31.34 -8.83
CA PHE A 156 -15.67 30.49 -7.86
C PHE A 156 -14.16 30.37 -8.12
N GLN A 157 -13.59 31.17 -9.01
CA GLN A 157 -12.18 31.07 -9.37
C GLN A 157 -11.23 31.35 -8.19
N ALA A 158 -11.59 32.25 -7.27
CA ALA A 158 -10.79 32.52 -6.07
C ALA A 158 -10.74 31.32 -5.11
N TYR A 159 -11.81 30.52 -5.04
CA TYR A 159 -11.81 29.30 -4.22
C TYR A 159 -10.96 28.20 -4.86
N ALA A 160 -10.90 28.14 -6.19
CA ALA A 160 -10.00 27.23 -6.89
C ALA A 160 -8.53 27.54 -6.56
N THR A 161 -8.12 28.81 -6.49
CA THR A 161 -6.73 29.16 -6.14
C THR A 161 -6.40 28.80 -4.69
N VAL A 162 -7.33 29.02 -3.74
CA VAL A 162 -7.19 28.56 -2.35
C VAL A 162 -7.04 27.04 -2.28
N GLY A 163 -7.85 26.29 -3.05
CA GLY A 163 -7.73 24.84 -3.18
C GLY A 163 -6.34 24.42 -3.71
N GLY A 164 -5.81 25.14 -4.70
CA GLY A 164 -4.46 24.92 -5.23
C GLY A 164 -3.36 25.12 -4.18
N PHE A 165 -3.43 26.19 -3.38
CA PHE A 165 -2.49 26.40 -2.28
C PHE A 165 -2.61 25.33 -1.19
N CYS A 166 -3.83 24.89 -0.90
CA CYS A 166 -4.06 23.79 0.04
C CYS A 166 -3.42 22.48 -0.44
N LEU A 167 -3.53 22.16 -1.74
CA LEU A 167 -2.86 21.02 -2.36
C LEU A 167 -1.33 21.17 -2.29
N MET A 168 -0.78 22.33 -2.62
CA MET A 168 0.65 22.59 -2.50
C MET A 168 1.15 22.36 -1.06
N ALA A 169 0.43 22.90 -0.08
CA ALA A 169 0.74 22.67 1.33
C ALA A 169 0.65 21.18 1.68
N ALA A 170 -0.35 20.44 1.20
CA ALA A 170 -0.48 19.00 1.41
C ALA A 170 0.78 18.25 0.95
N TRP A 171 1.29 18.54 -0.25
CA TRP A 171 2.52 17.94 -0.76
C TRP A 171 3.74 18.32 0.06
N LEU A 172 3.82 19.55 0.56
CA LEU A 172 4.91 19.98 1.45
C LEU A 172 4.87 19.26 2.80
N THR A 173 3.68 18.94 3.34
CA THR A 173 3.58 18.19 4.60
C THR A 173 4.17 16.78 4.52
N LEU A 174 4.35 16.21 3.31
CA LEU A 174 4.99 14.91 3.13
C LEU A 174 6.48 14.92 3.47
N ILE A 175 7.11 16.10 3.54
CA ILE A 175 8.52 16.26 3.91
C ILE A 175 8.72 16.06 5.42
N MET A 176 7.65 16.24 6.21
CA MET A 176 7.66 16.13 7.67
C MET A 176 7.36 14.71 8.13
#